data_AF-A0A164TVD5-F1
#
_entry.id   AF-A0A164TVD5-F1
#
_cell.length_a   1.000
_cell.length_b   1.000
_cell.length_c   1.000
_cell.angle_alpha   90.00
_cell.angle_beta   90.00
_cell.angle_gamma   90.00
#
_symmetry.space_group_name_H-M   'P 1'
#
loop_
_entity.id
_entity.type
_entity.pdbx_description
1 polymer ?
#
loop_
_entity_poly.entity_id
_entity_poly.type
_entity_poly.pdbx_seq_one_letter_code
_entity_poly.pdbx_strand_id
1 'polypeptide(L)'
;MLKEFKIEPSVKPEAKEAVAVVKRPRVSLISSYRQTWKPRNHHFTRYSDVKLKDERRPTVTDLANQKQILQKVHGWKVFHLTAQIEEMAHSESQVHERLSLVLGMMEKLGAGKSIDRDLMRVNELIKGNLQRSKVIQDGLEDSKNQVQKLFDHKPRAEEIIQRYMYKRLAKKREKL
;
A
#
# COMPACT_ATOMS: atom_id res chain seq x y z
N MET A 1 -34.38 49.13 -10.26
CA MET A 1 -33.33 50.16 -10.45
C MET A 1 -32.50 50.24 -9.18
N LEU A 2 -31.29 49.69 -9.20
CA LEU A 2 -30.35 49.76 -8.07
C LEU A 2 -29.66 51.12 -8.13
N LYS A 3 -29.77 51.92 -7.05
CA LYS A 3 -29.01 53.17 -6.89
C LYS A 3 -27.62 52.84 -6.38
N GLU A 4 -26.59 53.22 -7.14
CA GLU A 4 -25.20 53.13 -6.69
C GLU A 4 -24.94 54.19 -5.61
N PHE A 5 -24.49 53.74 -4.44
CA PHE A 5 -23.95 54.60 -3.38
C PHE A 5 -22.45 54.74 -3.59
N LYS A 6 -22.02 55.94 -3.98
CA LYS A 6 -20.61 56.30 -4.15
C LYS A 6 -20.11 56.89 -2.84
N ILE A 7 -19.22 56.17 -2.15
CA ILE A 7 -18.60 56.63 -0.90
C ILE A 7 -17.19 57.11 -1.25
N GLU A 8 -16.96 58.42 -1.14
CA GLU A 8 -15.61 58.99 -1.19
C GLU A 8 -14.94 58.89 0.20
N PRO A 9 -13.74 58.30 0.31
CA PRO A 9 -13.04 58.25 1.58
C PRO A 9 -12.21 59.53 1.78
N SER A 10 -12.69 60.43 2.64
CA SER A 10 -11.91 61.56 3.16
C SER A 10 -11.13 61.13 4.41
N VAL A 11 -9.92 60.59 4.25
CA VAL A 11 -8.97 60.47 5.37
C VAL A 11 -7.56 60.77 4.88
N LYS A 12 -7.02 61.92 5.30
CA LYS A 12 -5.61 62.30 5.09
C LYS A 12 -4.72 61.35 5.91
N PRO A 13 -3.64 60.78 5.34
CA PRO A 13 -2.78 59.88 6.08
C PRO A 13 -1.82 60.68 6.97
N GLU A 14 -2.00 60.57 8.29
CA GLU A 14 -1.01 60.99 9.28
C GLU A 14 0.24 60.10 9.21
N ALA A 15 1.40 60.75 9.20
CA ALA A 15 2.70 60.09 9.13
C ALA A 15 2.99 59.31 10.41
N LYS A 16 3.00 57.97 10.33
CA LYS A 16 3.45 57.09 11.41
C LYS A 16 4.96 56.98 11.37
N GLU A 17 5.64 57.43 12.42
CA GLU A 17 7.08 57.25 12.60
C GLU A 17 7.46 55.76 12.49
N ALA A 18 8.39 55.47 11.58
CA ALA A 18 8.90 54.13 11.36
C ALA A 18 9.93 53.78 12.45
N VAL A 19 9.49 53.06 13.48
CA VAL A 19 10.39 52.45 14.45
C VAL A 19 11.18 51.34 13.76
N ALA A 20 12.47 51.55 13.52
CA ALA A 20 13.36 50.56 12.93
C ALA A 20 13.56 49.39 13.91
N VAL A 21 12.86 48.28 13.68
CA VAL A 21 13.06 47.04 14.44
C VAL A 21 14.36 46.38 13.97
N VAL A 22 15.42 46.48 14.77
CA VAL A 22 16.68 45.77 14.54
C VAL A 22 16.44 44.27 14.68
N LYS A 23 16.41 43.55 13.55
CA LYS A 23 16.30 42.08 13.54
C LYS A 23 17.55 41.51 14.21
N ARG A 24 17.38 40.86 15.38
CA ARG A 24 18.49 40.18 16.06
C ARG A 24 19.13 39.16 15.10
N PRO A 25 20.47 39.11 14.98
CA PRO A 25 21.13 38.15 14.12
C PRO A 25 20.74 36.73 14.55
N ARG A 26 20.39 35.88 13.58
CA ARG A 26 20.13 34.46 13.83
C ARG A 26 21.45 33.78 14.18
N VAL A 27 21.75 33.69 15.48
CA VAL A 27 22.88 32.93 15.98
C VAL A 27 22.68 31.45 15.66
N SER A 28 23.44 30.95 14.70
CA SER A 28 23.46 29.55 14.30
C SER A 28 24.84 28.98 14.55
N LEU A 29 24.91 27.95 15.39
CA LEU A 29 26.14 27.19 15.66
C LEU A 29 26.62 26.42 14.42
N ILE A 30 25.80 26.28 13.36
CA ILE A 30 26.16 25.52 12.14
C ILE A 30 27.34 26.15 11.38
N SER A 31 27.49 27.47 11.47
CA SER A 31 28.59 28.20 10.79
C SER A 31 29.87 28.27 11.62
N SER A 32 29.76 28.24 12.95
CA SER A 32 30.86 28.49 13.89
C SER A 32 31.36 27.25 14.63
N TYR A 33 30.59 26.15 14.65
CA TYR A 33 31.02 24.92 15.29
C TYR A 33 32.13 24.26 14.47
N ARG A 34 33.38 24.44 14.94
CA ARG A 34 34.55 23.67 14.50
C ARG A 34 34.98 22.76 15.63
N GLN A 35 34.84 21.44 15.41
CA GLN A 35 35.24 20.44 16.38
C GLN A 35 36.78 20.42 16.48
N THR A 36 37.32 20.71 17.66
CA THR A 36 38.76 20.80 17.93
C THR A 36 39.42 19.45 18.24
N TRP A 37 38.62 18.40 18.42
CA TRP A 37 39.06 17.03 18.68
C TRP A 37 38.80 16.14 17.46
N LYS A 38 39.74 15.26 17.13
CA LYS A 38 39.59 14.32 16.00
C LYS A 38 38.47 13.33 16.34
N PRO A 39 37.32 13.36 15.65
CA PRO A 39 36.34 12.30 15.82
C PRO A 39 36.99 10.99 15.35
N ARG A 40 36.81 9.91 16.10
CA ARG A 40 37.13 8.56 15.62
C ARG A 40 36.49 8.37 14.23
N ASN A 41 37.24 7.80 13.30
CA ASN A 41 36.76 7.43 11.96
C ASN A 41 35.35 6.82 12.15
N HIS A 42 34.33 7.31 11.43
CA HIS A 42 32.89 6.94 11.54
C HIS A 42 31.96 7.87 12.35
N HIS A 43 32.42 8.96 12.98
CA HIS A 43 31.47 9.93 13.54
C HIS A 43 31.01 10.96 12.49
N PHE A 44 29.73 10.90 12.13
CA PHE A 44 29.04 11.89 11.32
C PHE A 44 29.02 13.25 12.06
N THR A 45 29.54 14.30 11.42
CA THR A 45 29.72 15.62 12.03
C THR A 45 28.52 16.55 11.81
N ARG A 46 27.73 16.28 10.78
CA ARG A 46 26.51 17.00 10.42
C ARG A 46 25.38 16.02 10.22
N TYR A 47 24.16 16.47 10.48
CA TYR A 47 22.95 15.66 10.23
C TYR A 47 22.81 15.27 8.74
N SER A 48 23.44 16.03 7.83
CA SER A 48 23.51 15.74 6.39
C SER A 48 24.48 14.63 6.02
N ASP A 49 25.40 14.26 6.91
CA ASP A 49 26.40 13.22 6.66
C ASP A 49 25.78 11.81 6.77
N VAL A 50 24.63 11.71 7.45
CA VAL A 50 23.79 10.51 7.47
C VAL A 50 22.77 10.62 6.34
N LYS A 51 23.06 9.98 5.22
CA LYS A 51 22.07 9.73 4.16
C LYS A 51 21.53 8.32 4.34
N LEU A 52 20.23 8.12 4.09
CA LEU A 52 19.68 6.78 3.91
C LEU A 52 20.54 6.08 2.86
N LYS A 53 21.06 4.91 3.21
CA LYS A 53 21.84 4.09 2.28
C LYS A 53 20.94 3.81 1.09
N ASP A 54 21.28 4.35 -0.08
CA ASP A 54 20.55 4.03 -1.31
C ASP A 54 20.60 2.51 -1.49
N GLU A 55 19.44 1.85 -1.37
CA GLU A 55 19.33 0.46 -1.76
C GLU A 55 19.56 0.40 -3.27
N ARG A 56 20.79 0.09 -3.66
CA ARG A 56 21.14 -0.13 -5.06
C ARG A 56 20.20 -1.21 -5.59
N ARG A 57 19.25 -0.78 -6.43
CA ARG A 57 18.35 -1.72 -7.11
C ARG A 57 19.22 -2.71 -7.88
N PRO A 58 19.04 -4.02 -7.65
CA PRO A 58 19.85 -5.04 -8.33
C PRO A 58 19.66 -4.88 -9.84
N THR A 59 20.76 -4.95 -10.59
CA THR A 59 20.69 -4.86 -12.04
C THR A 59 20.04 -6.13 -12.61
N VAL A 60 19.54 -6.08 -13.83
CA VAL A 60 19.00 -7.27 -14.53
C VAL A 60 20.04 -8.40 -14.59
N THR A 61 21.33 -8.04 -14.69
CA THR A 61 22.43 -9.01 -14.66
C THR A 61 22.59 -9.64 -13.28
N ASP A 62 22.49 -8.86 -12.21
CA ASP A 62 22.56 -9.37 -10.83
C ASP A 62 21.38 -10.32 -10.54
N LEU A 63 20.18 -9.99 -11.03
CA LEU A 63 18.97 -10.82 -10.91
C LEU A 63 19.11 -12.14 -11.67
N ALA A 64 19.54 -12.10 -12.94
CA ALA A 64 19.72 -13.30 -13.75
C ALA A 64 20.84 -14.22 -13.24
N ASN A 65 21.77 -13.70 -12.45
CA ASN A 65 22.86 -14.46 -11.85
C ASN A 65 22.50 -15.14 -10.52
N GLN A 66 21.32 -14.89 -9.96
CA GLN A 66 20.90 -15.52 -8.72
C GLN A 66 20.80 -17.05 -8.87
N LYS A 67 21.18 -17.76 -7.80
CA LYS A 67 21.00 -19.23 -7.73
C LYS A 67 19.52 -19.58 -7.89
N GLN A 68 19.24 -20.52 -8.80
CA GLN A 68 17.90 -21.03 -9.10
C GLN A 68 16.88 -19.93 -9.50
N ILE A 69 17.31 -18.90 -10.24
CA ILE A 69 16.42 -17.81 -10.65
C ILE A 69 15.19 -18.30 -11.42
N LEU A 70 15.32 -19.28 -12.33
CA LEU A 70 14.19 -19.85 -13.06
C LEU A 70 13.16 -20.50 -12.13
N GLN A 71 13.61 -21.22 -11.10
CA GLN A 71 12.70 -21.78 -10.09
C GLN A 71 11.99 -20.69 -9.28
N LYS A 72 12.66 -19.56 -9.01
CA LYS A 72 12.02 -18.41 -8.35
C LYS A 72 10.96 -17.77 -9.24
N VAL A 73 11.22 -17.66 -10.54
CA VAL A 73 10.26 -17.11 -11.52
C VAL A 73 9.03 -18.01 -11.69
N HIS A 74 9.16 -19.32 -11.44
CA HIS A 74 7.98 -20.19 -11.41
C HIS A 74 6.93 -19.75 -10.38
N GLY A 75 7.33 -19.08 -9.30
CA GLY A 75 6.40 -18.34 -8.44
C GLY A 75 5.62 -19.22 -7.46
N TRP A 76 6.24 -20.25 -6.87
CA TRP A 76 5.59 -21.17 -5.91
C TRP A 76 4.81 -20.44 -4.79
N LYS A 77 5.32 -19.32 -4.29
CA LYS A 77 4.63 -18.49 -3.28
C LYS A 77 3.27 -18.00 -3.77
N VAL A 78 3.19 -17.59 -5.03
CA VAL A 78 1.95 -17.12 -5.66
C VAL A 78 0.96 -18.27 -5.78
N PHE A 79 1.42 -19.47 -6.16
CA PHE A 79 0.58 -20.67 -6.16
C PHE A 79 0.01 -21.00 -4.77
N HIS A 80 0.82 -20.94 -3.71
CA HIS A 80 0.31 -21.15 -2.35
C HIS A 80 -0.68 -20.07 -1.92
N LEU A 81 -0.41 -18.80 -2.24
CA LEU A 81 -1.35 -17.71 -1.95
C LEU A 81 -2.68 -17.92 -2.67
N THR A 82 -2.66 -18.29 -3.95
CA THR A 82 -3.88 -18.61 -4.70
C THR A 82 -4.64 -19.78 -4.06
N ALA A 83 -3.95 -20.85 -3.69
CA ALA A 83 -4.58 -22.00 -3.04
C ALA A 83 -5.23 -21.63 -1.69
N GLN A 84 -4.57 -20.78 -0.89
CA GLN A 84 -5.12 -20.27 0.36
C GLN A 84 -6.37 -19.41 0.14
N ILE A 85 -6.38 -18.55 -0.90
CA ILE A 85 -7.55 -17.75 -1.25
C ILE A 85 -8.72 -18.66 -1.67
N GLU A 86 -8.45 -19.72 -2.43
CA GLU A 86 -9.47 -20.68 -2.84
C GLU A 86 -10.06 -21.46 -1.66
N GLU A 87 -9.22 -21.88 -0.71
CA GLU A 87 -9.67 -22.52 0.53
C GLU A 87 -10.53 -21.57 1.38
N MET A 88 -10.12 -20.31 1.50
CA MET A 88 -10.91 -19.27 2.17
C MET A 88 -12.26 -19.05 1.47
N ALA A 89 -12.27 -18.98 0.13
CA ALA A 89 -13.50 -18.80 -0.65
C ALA A 89 -14.45 -20.00 -0.50
N HIS A 90 -13.90 -21.21 -0.43
CA HIS A 90 -14.66 -22.42 -0.14
C HIS A 90 -15.27 -22.38 1.26
N SER A 91 -14.47 -22.05 2.28
CA SER A 91 -14.94 -21.93 3.66
C SER A 91 -16.03 -20.86 3.81
N GLU A 92 -15.85 -19.69 3.19
CA GLU A 92 -16.84 -18.62 3.20
C GLU A 92 -18.15 -19.06 2.54
N SER A 93 -18.07 -19.81 1.44
CA SER A 93 -19.25 -20.37 0.77
C SER A 93 -20.02 -21.35 1.66
N GLN A 94 -19.33 -22.19 2.43
CA GLN A 94 -19.97 -23.07 3.41
C GLN A 94 -20.66 -22.28 4.54
N VAL A 95 -20.03 -21.20 5.02
CA VAL A 95 -20.65 -20.31 6.04
C VAL A 95 -21.90 -19.64 5.47
N HIS A 96 -21.82 -19.14 4.24
CA HIS A 96 -22.94 -18.51 3.54
C HIS A 96 -24.13 -19.46 3.39
N GLU A 97 -23.89 -20.70 2.97
CA GLU A 97 -24.91 -21.73 2.82
C GLU A 97 -25.58 -22.05 4.17
N ARG A 98 -24.78 -22.24 5.23
CA ARG A 98 -25.30 -22.49 6.58
C ARG A 98 -26.15 -21.33 7.09
N LEU A 99 -25.73 -20.07 6.88
CA LEU A 99 -26.51 -18.89 7.26
C LEU A 99 -27.83 -18.83 6.49
N SER A 100 -27.82 -19.18 5.20
CA SER A 100 -29.03 -19.23 4.36
C SER A 100 -30.01 -20.30 4.85
N LEU A 101 -29.52 -21.47 5.25
CA LEU A 101 -30.34 -22.53 5.85
C LEU A 101 -30.97 -22.07 7.16
N VAL A 102 -30.18 -21.45 8.06
CA VAL A 102 -30.68 -20.95 9.34
C VAL A 102 -31.74 -19.87 9.12
N LEU A 103 -31.53 -18.95 8.18
CA LEU A 103 -32.53 -17.93 7.83
C LEU A 103 -33.85 -18.58 7.41
N GLY A 104 -33.79 -19.55 6.48
CA GLY A 104 -34.98 -20.23 6.00
C GLY A 104 -35.73 -21.02 7.08
N MET A 105 -35.02 -21.55 8.09
CA MET A 105 -35.65 -22.18 9.25
C MET A 105 -36.33 -21.15 10.17
N MET A 106 -35.68 -20.02 10.43
CA MET A 106 -36.22 -18.96 11.29
C MET A 106 -37.45 -18.29 10.67
N GLU A 107 -37.46 -18.06 9.36
CA GLU A 107 -38.62 -17.52 8.64
C GLU A 107 -39.83 -18.47 8.70
N LYS A 108 -39.60 -19.78 8.58
CA LYS A 108 -40.66 -20.80 8.75
C LYS A 108 -41.21 -20.83 10.17
N LEU A 109 -40.36 -20.65 11.18
CA LEU A 109 -40.78 -20.61 12.59
C LEU A 109 -41.66 -19.38 12.90
N GLY A 110 -41.40 -18.26 12.22
CA GLY A 110 -42.17 -17.02 12.35
C GLY A 110 -43.51 -17.00 11.62
N ALA A 111 -43.76 -17.92 10.67
CA ALA A 111 -44.95 -17.92 9.82
C ALA A 111 -46.26 -18.34 10.53
N GLY A 112 -46.19 -18.93 11.73
CA GLY A 112 -47.35 -19.50 12.44
C GLY A 112 -47.69 -18.87 13.80
N LYS A 113 -46.95 -17.85 14.26
CA LYS A 113 -47.18 -17.17 15.55
C LYS A 113 -47.20 -15.66 15.34
N SER A 114 -47.79 -14.90 16.27
CA SER A 114 -47.62 -13.45 16.31
C SER A 114 -46.12 -13.16 16.26
N ILE A 115 -45.67 -12.48 15.21
CA ILE A 115 -44.24 -12.39 14.92
C ILE A 115 -43.52 -11.79 16.12
N ASP A 116 -42.65 -12.59 16.73
CA ASP A 116 -41.85 -12.19 17.87
C ASP A 116 -40.83 -11.14 17.44
N ARG A 117 -40.74 -10.03 18.18
CA ARG A 117 -39.77 -8.95 17.89
C ARG A 117 -38.33 -9.47 17.92
N ASP A 118 -38.06 -10.45 18.76
CA ASP A 118 -36.73 -11.06 18.85
C ASP A 118 -36.43 -11.91 17.62
N LEU A 119 -37.42 -12.61 17.08
CA LEU A 119 -37.29 -13.39 15.84
C LEU A 119 -37.03 -12.48 14.63
N MET A 120 -37.74 -11.34 14.53
CA MET A 120 -37.44 -10.33 13.50
C MET A 120 -36.01 -9.82 13.61
N ARG A 121 -35.56 -9.48 14.82
CA ARG A 121 -34.20 -8.98 15.06
C ARG A 121 -33.14 -10.00 14.63
N VAL A 122 -33.34 -11.28 14.96
CA VAL A 122 -32.43 -12.36 14.55
C VAL A 122 -32.40 -12.50 13.02
N ASN A 123 -33.55 -12.46 12.35
CA ASN A 123 -33.60 -12.54 10.88
C ASN A 123 -32.85 -11.38 10.21
N GLU A 124 -33.01 -10.15 10.68
CA GLU A 124 -32.29 -9.00 10.13
C GLU A 124 -30.77 -9.11 10.35
N LEU A 125 -30.34 -9.63 11.50
CA LEU A 125 -28.92 -9.92 11.74
C LEU A 125 -28.37 -10.98 10.78
N ILE A 126 -29.12 -12.06 10.53
CA ILE A 126 -28.70 -13.11 9.60
C ILE A 126 -28.63 -12.57 8.16
N LYS A 127 -29.61 -11.78 7.71
CA LYS A 127 -29.57 -11.12 6.40
C LYS A 127 -28.37 -10.19 6.26
N GLY A 128 -28.06 -9.40 7.29
CA GLY A 128 -26.85 -8.57 7.32
C GLY A 128 -25.56 -9.40 7.25
N ASN A 129 -25.52 -10.56 7.90
CA ASN A 129 -24.40 -11.49 7.78
C ASN A 129 -24.26 -12.09 6.38
N LEU A 130 -25.37 -12.47 5.73
CA LEU A 130 -25.36 -12.96 4.35
C LEU A 130 -24.82 -11.90 3.39
N GLN A 131 -25.21 -10.63 3.57
CA GLN A 131 -24.69 -9.53 2.76
C GLN A 131 -23.18 -9.36 2.96
N ARG A 132 -22.70 -9.36 4.21
CA ARG A 132 -21.26 -9.30 4.50
C ARG A 132 -20.48 -10.47 3.91
N SER A 133 -21.03 -11.67 4.04
CA SER A 133 -20.47 -12.89 3.47
C SER A 133 -20.36 -12.77 1.94
N LYS A 134 -21.38 -12.23 1.27
CA LYS A 134 -21.33 -12.00 -0.17
C LYS A 134 -20.25 -11.01 -0.59
N VAL A 135 -20.10 -9.90 0.15
CA VAL A 135 -19.01 -8.93 -0.08
C VAL A 135 -17.63 -9.57 0.09
N ILE A 136 -17.47 -10.45 1.08
CA ILE A 136 -16.22 -11.20 1.29
C ILE A 136 -15.95 -12.13 0.11
N GLN A 137 -16.95 -12.89 -0.36
CA GLN A 137 -16.80 -13.76 -1.54
C GLN A 137 -16.34 -12.98 -2.77
N ASP A 138 -16.98 -11.83 -3.05
CA ASP A 138 -16.62 -10.99 -4.20
C ASP A 138 -15.19 -10.43 -4.04
N GLY A 139 -14.81 -10.01 -2.82
CA GLY A 139 -13.45 -9.55 -2.53
C GLY A 139 -12.37 -10.64 -2.63
N LEU A 140 -12.69 -11.89 -2.28
CA LEU A 140 -11.79 -13.03 -2.45
C LEU A 140 -11.59 -13.36 -3.93
N GLU A 141 -12.65 -13.29 -4.74
CA GLU A 141 -12.57 -13.48 -6.18
C GLU A 141 -11.74 -12.38 -6.86
N ASP A 142 -11.95 -11.12 -6.48
CA ASP A 142 -11.12 -10.00 -6.94
C ASP A 142 -9.65 -10.18 -6.55
N SER A 143 -9.37 -10.61 -5.32
CA SER A 143 -8.02 -10.88 -4.84
C SER A 143 -7.35 -12.00 -5.63
N LYS A 144 -8.07 -13.10 -5.91
CA LYS A 144 -7.60 -14.18 -6.77
C LYS A 144 -7.24 -13.67 -8.17
N ASN A 145 -8.11 -12.86 -8.77
CA ASN A 145 -7.88 -12.28 -10.09
C ASN A 145 -6.68 -11.34 -10.11
N GLN A 146 -6.45 -10.55 -9.05
CA GLN A 146 -5.26 -9.70 -8.93
C GLN A 146 -3.97 -10.51 -8.81
N VAL A 147 -4.00 -11.59 -8.02
CA VAL A 147 -2.84 -12.48 -7.86
C VAL A 147 -2.50 -13.18 -9.17
N GLN A 148 -3.49 -13.60 -9.96
CA GLN A 148 -3.26 -14.21 -11.28
C GLN A 148 -2.60 -13.24 -12.27
N LYS A 149 -3.00 -11.95 -12.26
CA LYS A 149 -2.38 -10.90 -13.10
C LYS A 149 -0.89 -10.70 -12.83
N LEU A 150 -0.38 -11.07 -11.65
CA LEU A 150 1.06 -11.05 -11.38
C LEU A 150 1.85 -11.97 -12.32
N PHE A 151 1.21 -12.94 -12.97
CA PHE A 151 1.88 -13.82 -13.92
C PHE A 151 1.80 -13.36 -15.38
N ASP A 152 1.06 -12.31 -15.71
CA ASP A 152 0.93 -11.83 -17.10
C ASP A 152 2.29 -11.42 -17.70
N HIS A 153 3.19 -10.91 -16.87
CA HIS A 153 4.54 -10.51 -17.29
C HIS A 153 5.59 -11.63 -17.15
N LYS A 154 5.20 -12.80 -16.62
CA LYS A 154 6.12 -13.93 -16.40
C LYS A 154 6.84 -14.38 -17.67
N PRO A 155 6.17 -14.59 -18.83
CA PRO A 155 6.86 -15.05 -20.04
C PRO A 155 7.95 -14.07 -20.48
N ARG A 156 7.66 -12.76 -20.41
CA ARG A 156 8.61 -11.70 -20.75
C ARG A 156 9.78 -11.66 -19.77
N ALA A 157 9.52 -11.84 -18.47
CA ALA A 157 10.57 -11.91 -17.46
C ALA A 157 11.49 -13.13 -17.66
N GLU A 158 10.92 -14.30 -17.96
CA GLU A 158 11.66 -15.51 -18.27
C GLU A 158 12.56 -15.32 -19.50
N GLU A 159 12.04 -14.73 -20.58
CA GLU A 159 12.81 -14.43 -21.80
C GLU A 159 14.00 -13.48 -21.52
N ILE A 160 13.79 -12.41 -20.75
CA ILE A 160 14.87 -11.50 -20.34
C ILE A 160 15.93 -12.24 -19.52
N ILE A 161 15.52 -13.02 -18.53
CA ILE A 161 16.44 -13.76 -17.66
C ILE A 161 17.29 -14.74 -18.47
N GLN A 162 16.65 -15.52 -19.35
CA GLN A 162 17.34 -16.46 -20.23
C GLN A 162 18.38 -15.76 -21.12
N ARG A 163 18.02 -14.63 -21.76
CA ARG A 163 18.97 -13.85 -22.59
C ARG A 163 20.24 -13.45 -21.83
N TYR A 164 20.12 -13.03 -20.57
CA TYR A 164 21.29 -12.65 -19.76
C TYR A 164 22.06 -13.86 -19.23
N MET A 165 21.40 -15.00 -18.98
CA MET A 165 22.08 -16.26 -18.65
C MET A 165 22.95 -16.76 -19.80
N TYR A 166 22.48 -16.72 -21.05
CA TYR A 166 23.26 -17.15 -22.22
C TYR A 166 24.48 -16.25 -22.51
N LYS A 167 24.34 -14.92 -22.33
CA LYS A 167 25.48 -13.98 -22.44
C LYS A 167 26.62 -14.30 -21.46
N ARG A 168 26.30 -14.85 -20.28
CA ARG A 168 27.30 -15.30 -19.31
C ARG A 168 28.02 -16.57 -19.76
N LEU A 169 27.29 -17.54 -20.30
CA LEU A 169 27.86 -18.80 -20.79
C LEU A 169 28.83 -18.55 -21.96
N ALA A 170 28.50 -17.64 -22.86
CA ALA A 170 29.37 -17.23 -23.96
C ALA A 170 30.70 -16.61 -23.45
N LYS A 171 30.63 -15.63 -22.54
CA LYS A 171 31.83 -14.99 -21.94
C LYS A 171 32.71 -15.94 -21.13
N LYS A 172 32.16 -17.03 -20.59
CA LYS A 172 32.96 -18.06 -19.89
C LYS A 172 33.68 -18.97 -20.87
N ARG A 173 33.09 -19.24 -22.04
CA ARG A 173 33.71 -20.04 -23.11
C ARG A 173 34.81 -19.28 -23.84
N GLU A 174 34.70 -17.96 -24.03
CA GLU A 174 35.76 -17.14 -24.65
C GLU A 174 37.01 -16.96 -23.77
N LYS A 175 36.94 -17.31 -22.48
CA LYS A 175 38.06 -17.20 -21.52
C LYS A 175 38.79 -18.52 -21.28
N LEU A 176 38.40 -19.58 -21.99
CA LEU A 176 39.02 -20.90 -22.01
C LEU A 176 39.76 -21.07 -23.33
#